data_AF-A0A941YGJ6-F1
#
_entry.id   AF-A0A941YGJ6-F1
#
_cell.length_a   1.000
_cell.length_b   1.000
_cell.length_c   1.000
_cell.angle_alpha   90.00
_cell.angle_beta   90.00
_cell.angle_gamma   90.00
#
_symmetry.space_group_name_H-M   'P 1'
#
loop_
_entity.id
_entity.type
_entity.pdbx_description
1 polymer ?
#
loop_
_entity_poly.entity_id
_entity_poly.type
_entity_poly.pdbx_seq_one_letter_code
_entity_poly.pdbx_strand_id
1 'polypeptide(L)'
;MTDVAGFTELMRTNEPQVLSLLRSDIEIIRDHITRNGGEVVKVAGDGILALFASAPKAVRACIDSQVDLENSTLKHRMAIHAGEVTRAEGDAYGDAVNVCSRLEAISTPGSVCASKIVVDLIEAQGLPDPVKQGKVQLKGIENPIEIYTWGTGVRRRRSLRYTKLLTLVAVFMALVSLAWVQIPHLGGAKGTNSIVGVLSGNNAANDEELDRIFDQAINDVWEEMDDYEAAKAEAVQKVDAQIAIDWLNSNPMGKRKRGIRELEHWSLVDTAIKKGKSIAGPKATADQIWKALQGVKDPEMDLPKKAFDEEFRSPSQ
;
A
#
# COMPACT_ATOMS: atom_id res chain seq x y z
N MET A 1 25.64 -0.02 16.47
CA MET A 1 25.80 -0.95 17.59
C MET A 1 25.11 -2.26 17.26
N THR A 2 25.61 -3.38 17.77
CA THR A 2 24.98 -4.70 17.64
C THR A 2 24.88 -5.40 19.00
N ASP A 3 23.96 -6.34 19.15
CA ASP A 3 23.73 -7.16 20.35
C ASP A 3 23.03 -8.47 19.97
N VAL A 4 23.16 -9.54 20.78
CA VAL A 4 22.45 -10.81 20.54
C VAL A 4 21.20 -10.91 21.41
N ALA A 5 20.06 -11.08 20.75
CA ALA A 5 18.79 -11.22 21.45
C ALA A 5 18.76 -12.47 22.35
N GLY A 6 18.56 -12.27 23.66
CA GLY A 6 18.42 -13.36 24.62
C GLY A 6 19.73 -14.08 24.94
N PHE A 7 20.87 -13.45 24.69
CA PHE A 7 22.19 -14.04 24.86
C PHE A 7 22.41 -14.68 26.24
N THR A 8 22.04 -14.00 27.32
CA THR A 8 22.17 -14.52 28.69
C THR A 8 21.45 -15.85 28.89
N GLU A 9 20.28 -16.05 28.29
CA GLU A 9 19.54 -17.30 28.41
C GLU A 9 20.16 -18.40 27.54
N LEU A 10 20.59 -18.07 26.33
CA LEU A 10 21.30 -18.99 25.44
C LEU A 10 22.57 -19.55 26.09
N MET A 11 23.35 -18.68 26.76
CA MET A 11 24.55 -19.06 27.50
C MET A 11 24.29 -20.09 28.61
N ARG A 12 23.10 -20.10 29.22
CA ARG A 12 22.73 -21.09 30.26
C ARG A 12 22.45 -22.47 29.70
N THR A 13 22.14 -22.58 28.40
CA THR A 13 21.76 -23.87 27.77
C THR A 13 22.97 -24.66 27.29
N ASN A 14 23.89 -24.04 26.56
CA ASN A 14 25.09 -24.68 26.05
C ASN A 14 26.19 -23.64 25.75
N GLU A 15 26.89 -23.23 26.80
CA GLU A 15 27.89 -22.16 26.77
C GLU A 15 28.97 -22.33 25.69
N PRO A 16 29.68 -23.48 25.56
CA PRO A 16 30.76 -23.60 24.58
C PRO A 16 30.30 -23.46 23.13
N GLN A 17 29.11 -23.99 22.81
CA GLN A 17 28.54 -23.90 21.47
C GLN A 17 28.13 -22.47 21.13
N VAL A 18 27.47 -21.78 22.08
CA VAL A 18 27.04 -20.39 21.91
C VAL A 18 28.24 -19.46 21.75
N LEU A 19 29.30 -19.65 22.54
CA LEU A 19 30.53 -18.86 22.41
C LEU A 19 31.25 -19.10 21.07
N SER A 20 31.27 -20.35 20.58
CA SER A 20 31.86 -20.65 19.26
C SER A 20 31.09 -19.96 18.13
N LEU A 21 29.76 -19.98 18.20
CA LEU A 21 28.92 -19.34 17.20
C LEU A 21 29.02 -17.82 17.27
N LEU A 22 29.00 -17.24 18.48
CA LEU A 22 29.18 -15.82 18.68
C LEU A 22 30.49 -15.32 18.08
N ARG A 23 31.61 -16.05 18.30
CA ARG A 23 32.91 -15.68 17.69
C ARG A 23 32.83 -15.65 16.17
N SER A 24 32.24 -16.67 15.56
CA SER A 24 32.05 -16.73 14.10
C SER A 24 31.22 -15.54 13.59
N ASP A 25 30.10 -15.25 14.25
CA ASP A 25 29.21 -14.16 13.87
C ASP A 25 29.90 -12.80 14.01
N ILE A 26 30.65 -12.58 15.10
CA ILE A 26 31.38 -11.34 15.35
C ILE A 26 32.47 -11.11 14.28
N GLU A 27 33.17 -12.15 13.82
CA GLU A 27 34.13 -12.01 12.71
C GLU A 27 33.43 -11.63 11.40
N ILE A 28 32.27 -12.24 11.09
CA ILE A 28 31.48 -11.86 9.90
C ILE A 28 31.08 -10.38 9.97
N ILE A 29 30.56 -9.93 11.11
CA ILE A 29 30.15 -8.53 11.29
C ILE A 29 31.36 -7.60 11.18
N ARG A 30 32.50 -7.97 11.80
CA ARG A 30 33.74 -7.18 11.73
C ARG A 30 34.23 -7.04 10.29
N ASP A 31 34.23 -8.12 9.52
CA ASP A 31 34.62 -8.12 8.11
C ASP A 31 33.76 -7.14 7.30
N HIS A 32 32.44 -7.17 7.48
CA HIS A 32 31.54 -6.23 6.80
C HIS A 32 31.77 -4.79 7.22
N ILE A 33 32.03 -4.54 8.51
CA ILE A 33 32.37 -3.21 9.03
C ILE A 33 33.63 -2.69 8.33
N THR A 34 34.72 -3.46 8.36
CA THR A 34 36.01 -3.03 7.81
C THR A 34 35.98 -2.88 6.30
N ARG A 35 35.35 -3.80 5.55
CA ARG A 35 35.22 -3.71 4.09
C ARG A 35 34.42 -2.48 3.64
N ASN A 36 33.46 -2.04 4.46
CA ASN A 36 32.71 -0.81 4.23
C ASN A 36 33.40 0.43 4.85
N GLY A 37 34.66 0.34 5.29
CA GLY A 37 35.43 1.47 5.82
C GLY A 37 34.96 1.99 7.18
N GLY A 38 34.27 1.15 7.94
CA GLY A 38 33.99 1.38 9.36
C GLY A 38 35.13 0.90 10.24
N GLU A 39 35.13 1.41 11.47
CA GLU A 39 36.11 1.08 12.50
C GLU A 39 35.39 0.45 13.69
N VAL A 40 35.85 -0.72 14.12
CA VAL A 40 35.39 -1.32 15.37
C VAL A 40 36.09 -0.59 16.53
N VAL A 41 35.30 0.16 17.29
CA VAL A 41 35.80 0.85 18.49
C VAL A 41 35.97 -0.15 19.62
N LYS A 42 34.95 -0.96 19.87
CA LYS A 42 35.00 -2.02 20.88
C LYS A 42 34.04 -3.16 20.57
N VAL A 43 34.40 -4.34 21.07
CA VAL A 43 33.51 -5.48 21.20
C VAL A 43 33.09 -5.55 22.67
N ALA A 44 31.79 -5.45 22.93
CA ALA A 44 31.23 -5.41 24.28
C ALA A 44 30.34 -6.64 24.47
N GLY A 45 30.88 -7.70 25.09
CA GLY A 45 30.17 -8.95 25.28
C GLY A 45 29.82 -9.62 23.95
N ASP A 46 28.52 -9.67 23.65
CA ASP A 46 27.91 -10.24 22.46
C ASP A 46 27.64 -9.20 21.35
N GLY A 47 28.10 -7.97 21.54
CA GLY A 47 27.85 -6.84 20.65
C GLY A 47 29.09 -6.11 20.15
N ILE A 48 28.92 -5.30 19.10
CA ILE A 48 29.96 -4.44 18.53
C ILE A 48 29.51 -2.97 18.54
N LEU A 49 30.41 -2.09 19.01
CA LEU A 49 30.35 -0.66 18.73
C LEU A 49 31.33 -0.33 17.60
N ALA A 50 30.80 0.19 16.50
CA ALA A 50 31.56 0.62 15.35
C ALA A 50 31.17 2.03 14.93
N LEU A 51 32.15 2.76 14.38
CA LEU A 51 31.98 4.11 13.84
C LEU A 51 32.20 4.11 12.34
N PHE A 52 31.40 4.92 11.66
CA PHE A 52 31.51 5.14 10.23
C PHE A 52 31.48 6.63 9.95
N ALA A 53 32.35 7.10 9.05
CA ALA A 53 32.27 8.46 8.53
C ALA A 53 31.13 8.64 7.50
N SER A 54 30.48 7.56 7.08
CA SER A 54 29.47 7.55 6.02
C SER A 54 28.27 6.70 6.43
N ALA A 55 27.10 7.34 6.58
CA ALA A 55 25.84 6.65 6.90
C ALA A 55 25.46 5.57 5.87
N PRO A 56 25.56 5.79 4.54
CA PRO A 56 25.27 4.74 3.56
C PRO A 56 26.14 3.49 3.72
N LYS A 57 27.43 3.66 4.05
CA LYS A 57 28.36 2.55 4.27
C LYS A 57 28.03 1.78 5.57
N ALA A 58 27.64 2.47 6.63
CA ALA A 58 27.16 1.84 7.86
C ALA A 58 25.92 0.98 7.61
N VAL A 59 24.94 1.52 6.89
CA VAL A 59 23.70 0.80 6.54
C VAL A 59 24.00 -0.45 5.71
N ARG A 60 24.86 -0.31 4.68
CA ARG A 60 25.29 -1.46 3.86
C ARG A 60 25.95 -2.55 4.70
N ALA A 61 26.92 -2.19 5.54
CA ALA A 61 27.61 -3.16 6.40
C ALA A 61 26.63 -3.94 7.30
N CYS A 62 25.65 -3.25 7.90
CA CYS A 62 24.66 -3.90 8.75
C CYS A 62 23.69 -4.80 7.96
N ILE A 63 23.24 -4.36 6.78
CA ILE A 63 22.35 -5.18 5.93
C ILE A 63 23.09 -6.44 5.47
N ASP A 64 24.30 -6.30 4.94
CA ASP A 64 25.09 -7.43 4.44
C ASP A 64 25.42 -8.41 5.58
N SER A 65 25.72 -7.89 6.78
CA SER A 65 25.90 -8.73 7.97
C SER A 65 24.64 -9.52 8.31
N GLN A 66 23.45 -8.90 8.28
CA GLN A 66 22.20 -9.62 8.57
C GLN A 66 21.88 -10.69 7.51
N VAL A 67 22.25 -10.47 6.26
CA VAL A 67 22.09 -11.47 5.19
C VAL A 67 22.98 -12.68 5.45
N ASP A 68 24.26 -12.47 5.72
CA ASP A 68 25.20 -13.57 5.97
C ASP A 68 24.89 -14.33 7.28
N LEU A 69 24.24 -13.66 8.23
CA LEU A 69 23.82 -14.23 9.52
C LEU A 69 22.38 -14.80 9.50
N GLU A 70 21.69 -14.83 8.35
CA GLU A 70 20.29 -15.29 8.29
C GLU A 70 20.11 -16.69 8.89
N ASN A 71 21.08 -17.58 8.61
CA ASN A 71 21.12 -18.96 9.09
C ASN A 71 21.73 -19.13 10.49
N SER A 72 22.27 -18.07 11.10
CA SER A 72 22.74 -18.14 12.48
C SER A 72 21.55 -18.37 13.41
N THR A 73 21.75 -19.21 14.42
CA THR A 73 20.78 -19.41 15.50
C THR A 73 20.80 -18.22 16.47
N LEU A 74 21.87 -17.43 16.50
CA LEU A 74 21.94 -16.16 17.23
C LEU A 74 21.26 -15.07 16.41
N LYS A 75 20.26 -14.42 16.99
CA LYS A 75 19.54 -13.32 16.32
C LYS A 75 20.11 -11.99 16.77
N HIS A 76 20.99 -11.45 15.93
CA HIS A 76 21.61 -10.14 16.13
C HIS A 76 20.62 -9.02 15.88
N ARG A 77 20.61 -8.05 16.79
CA ARG A 77 19.97 -6.74 16.61
C ARG A 77 21.06 -5.76 16.18
N MET A 78 20.74 -4.86 15.27
CA MET A 78 21.67 -3.81 14.87
C MET A 78 20.96 -2.47 14.88
N ALA A 79 21.61 -1.43 15.40
CA ALA A 79 21.13 -0.07 15.29
C ALA A 79 22.17 0.91 14.77
N ILE A 80 21.67 1.92 14.05
CA ILE A 80 22.46 2.98 13.42
C ILE A 80 21.86 4.33 13.78
N HIS A 81 22.72 5.25 14.23
CA HIS A 81 22.37 6.64 14.45
C HIS A 81 23.53 7.53 13.98
N ALA A 82 23.22 8.76 13.59
CA ALA A 82 24.19 9.74 13.14
C ALA A 82 24.11 10.97 14.04
N GLY A 83 25.27 11.51 14.40
CA GLY A 83 25.41 12.67 15.26
C GLY A 83 26.87 12.87 15.64
N GLU A 84 27.13 13.85 16.48
CA GLU A 84 28.48 14.13 16.98
C GLU A 84 28.92 13.04 17.96
N VAL A 85 30.18 12.62 17.83
CA VAL A 85 30.81 11.59 18.66
C VAL A 85 32.20 12.07 19.05
N THR A 86 32.49 12.06 20.35
CA THR A 86 33.81 12.36 20.89
C THR A 86 34.58 11.07 21.10
N ARG A 87 35.81 11.01 20.60
CA ARG A 87 36.72 9.88 20.81
C ARG A 87 37.66 10.19 21.97
N ALA A 88 37.77 9.29 22.92
CA ALA A 88 38.71 9.39 24.04
C ALA A 88 39.14 8.00 24.49
N GLU A 89 40.43 7.82 24.79
CA GLU A 89 40.97 6.57 25.38
C GLU A 89 40.64 5.29 24.60
N GLY A 90 40.48 5.38 23.27
CA GLY A 90 40.11 4.23 22.43
C GLY A 90 38.62 3.86 22.49
N ASP A 91 37.79 4.69 23.12
CA ASP A 91 36.33 4.54 23.17
C ASP A 91 35.63 5.74 22.50
N ALA A 92 34.31 5.64 22.38
CA ALA A 92 33.45 6.63 21.76
C ALA A 92 32.33 7.06 22.73
N TYR A 93 32.17 8.37 22.88
CA TYR A 93 31.23 9.01 23.80
C TYR A 93 30.38 10.06 23.09
N GLY A 94 29.25 10.41 23.71
CA GLY A 94 28.36 11.48 23.25
C GLY A 94 26.92 11.00 23.09
N ASP A 95 26.04 11.96 22.84
CA ASP A 95 24.60 11.69 22.73
C ASP A 95 24.28 10.74 21.59
N ALA A 96 25.04 10.79 20.50
CA ALA A 96 24.81 9.89 19.37
C ALA A 96 25.05 8.41 19.75
N VAL A 97 26.05 8.14 20.60
CA VAL A 97 26.34 6.80 21.13
C VAL A 97 25.22 6.35 22.06
N ASN A 98 24.75 7.24 22.93
CA ASN A 98 23.65 6.98 23.85
C ASN A 98 22.36 6.65 23.09
N VAL A 99 21.96 7.49 22.12
CA VAL A 99 20.78 7.25 21.27
C VAL A 99 20.91 5.92 20.51
N CYS A 100 22.08 5.64 19.92
CA CYS A 100 22.31 4.40 19.19
C CYS A 100 22.10 3.16 20.09
N SER A 101 22.59 3.20 21.33
CA SER A 101 22.39 2.10 22.29
C SER A 101 20.92 1.89 22.64
N ARG A 102 20.13 2.98 22.73
CA ARG A 102 18.70 2.89 23.03
C ARG A 102 17.91 2.36 21.83
N LEU A 103 18.32 2.71 20.61
CA LEU A 103 17.75 2.15 19.40
C LEU A 103 18.06 0.67 19.26
N GLU A 104 19.29 0.24 19.56
CA GLU A 104 19.70 -1.16 19.56
C GLU A 104 18.81 -1.98 20.51
N ALA A 105 18.65 -1.51 21.76
CA ALA A 105 17.84 -2.22 22.76
C ALA A 105 16.38 -2.47 22.34
N ILE A 106 15.78 -1.58 21.54
CA ILE A 106 14.40 -1.71 21.02
C ILE A 106 14.32 -2.36 19.64
N SER A 107 15.46 -2.67 19.02
CA SER A 107 15.50 -3.22 17.67
C SER A 107 14.95 -4.63 17.64
N THR A 108 14.24 -4.97 16.56
CA THR A 108 13.73 -6.34 16.38
C THR A 108 14.91 -7.29 16.12
N PRO A 109 14.95 -8.49 16.74
CA PRO A 109 15.98 -9.48 16.43
C PRO A 109 16.03 -9.81 14.93
N GLY A 110 17.24 -9.91 14.36
CA GLY A 110 17.44 -10.12 12.92
C GLY A 110 17.09 -8.91 12.05
N SER A 111 17.04 -7.72 12.63
CA SER A 111 16.79 -6.47 11.90
C SER A 111 17.89 -5.44 12.11
N VAL A 112 17.96 -4.51 11.17
CA VAL A 112 18.73 -3.27 11.29
C VAL A 112 17.74 -2.14 11.55
N CYS A 113 17.89 -1.41 12.65
CA CYS A 113 17.13 -0.22 12.99
C CYS A 113 17.96 1.04 12.76
N ALA A 114 17.35 2.08 12.23
CA ALA A 114 17.99 3.37 12.09
C ALA A 114 17.05 4.51 12.44
N SER A 115 17.61 5.56 13.03
CA SER A 115 16.92 6.84 13.21
C SER A 115 16.68 7.55 11.88
N LYS A 116 15.66 8.42 11.81
CA LYS A 116 15.38 9.28 10.66
C LYS A 116 16.59 10.01 10.09
N ILE A 117 17.47 10.58 10.94
CA ILE A 117 18.67 11.28 10.46
C ILE A 117 19.57 10.40 9.58
N VAL A 118 19.66 9.10 9.86
CA VAL A 118 20.42 8.16 9.02
C VAL A 118 19.71 7.95 7.69
N VAL A 119 18.39 7.84 7.70
CA VAL A 119 17.58 7.65 6.47
C VAL A 119 17.67 8.87 5.56
N ASP A 120 17.61 10.07 6.13
CA ASP A 120 17.76 11.34 5.39
C ASP A 120 19.16 11.45 4.75
N LEU A 121 20.19 10.83 5.35
CA LEU A 121 21.56 10.81 4.81
C LEU A 121 21.80 9.76 3.71
N ILE A 122 20.85 8.85 3.44
CA ILE A 122 21.03 7.75 2.47
C ILE A 122 20.11 7.81 1.24
N GLU A 123 19.19 8.78 1.17
CA GLU A 123 18.05 8.84 0.24
C GLU A 123 18.42 8.72 -1.27
N ALA A 124 19.69 8.95 -1.64
CA ALA A 124 20.18 8.92 -3.03
C ALA A 124 21.17 7.77 -3.36
N GLN A 125 21.31 6.75 -2.50
CA GLN A 125 22.48 5.83 -2.53
C GLN A 125 22.18 4.39 -3.01
N GLY A 126 20.99 4.13 -3.54
CA GLY A 126 20.62 2.83 -4.11
C GLY A 126 20.56 1.67 -3.09
N LEU A 127 20.37 1.99 -1.81
CA LEU A 127 20.15 0.99 -0.76
C LEU A 127 18.69 0.51 -0.78
N PRO A 128 18.39 -0.70 -0.26
CA PRO A 128 17.01 -1.15 -0.09
C PRO A 128 16.19 -0.15 0.74
N ASP A 129 14.93 0.08 0.38
CA ASP A 129 14.09 1.01 1.14
C ASP A 129 13.82 0.43 2.54
N PRO A 130 14.04 1.21 3.61
CA PRO A 130 13.62 0.80 4.94
C PRO A 130 12.10 0.88 5.09
N VAL A 131 11.57 0.14 6.08
CA VAL A 131 10.18 0.27 6.52
C VAL A 131 10.11 1.27 7.67
N LYS A 132 9.30 2.32 7.50
CA LYS A 132 8.99 3.28 8.57
C LYS A 132 8.21 2.61 9.70
N GLN A 133 8.72 2.68 10.94
CA GLN A 133 8.06 2.13 12.13
C GLN A 133 7.35 3.20 12.97
N GLY A 134 7.59 4.49 12.70
CA GLY A 134 6.99 5.62 13.41
C GLY A 134 7.92 6.20 14.49
N LYS A 135 7.36 7.05 15.36
CA LYS A 135 8.09 7.75 16.41
C LYS A 135 8.13 6.94 17.70
N VAL A 136 9.30 6.86 18.32
CA VAL A 136 9.52 6.16 19.60
C VAL A 136 10.15 7.13 20.61
N GLN A 137 9.58 7.18 21.81
CA GLN A 137 10.19 7.89 22.93
C GLN A 137 11.31 7.03 23.53
N LEU A 138 12.55 7.52 23.47
CA LEU A 138 13.68 6.86 24.11
C LEU A 138 13.90 7.44 25.51
N LYS A 139 14.31 6.58 26.46
CA LYS A 139 14.61 7.01 27.83
C LYS A 139 15.73 8.05 27.83
N GLY A 140 15.46 9.21 28.41
CA GLY A 140 16.44 10.29 28.55
C GLY A 140 16.62 11.16 27.30
N ILE A 141 15.79 10.97 26.27
CA ILE A 141 15.72 11.84 25.10
C ILE A 141 14.41 12.60 25.19
N GLU A 142 14.43 13.92 25.04
CA GLU A 142 13.23 14.76 25.18
C GLU A 142 12.24 14.51 24.04
N ASN A 143 12.72 14.54 22.79
CA ASN A 143 11.87 14.44 21.61
C ASN A 143 11.80 12.99 21.08
N PRO A 144 10.60 12.47 20.74
CA PRO A 144 10.47 11.17 20.07
C PRO A 144 11.29 11.10 18.79
N ILE A 145 12.02 10.00 18.61
CA ILE A 145 12.83 9.75 17.41
C ILE A 145 12.01 8.87 16.46
N GLU A 146 11.91 9.28 15.21
CA GLU A 146 11.34 8.44 14.16
C GLU A 146 12.35 7.38 13.72
N ILE A 147 11.90 6.12 13.64
CA ILE A 147 12.76 4.97 13.34
C ILE A 147 12.28 4.19 12.12
N TYR A 148 13.25 3.54 11.49
CA TYR A 148 13.16 2.85 10.22
C TYR A 148 13.91 1.52 10.31
N THR A 149 13.44 0.48 9.62
CA THR A 149 14.04 -0.85 9.76
C THR A 149 14.21 -1.62 8.45
N TRP A 150 15.24 -2.48 8.42
CA TRP A 150 15.49 -3.51 7.39
C TRP A 150 15.53 -4.91 8.03
N GLY A 151 15.23 -5.97 7.27
CA GLY A 151 15.44 -7.38 7.71
C GLY A 151 14.17 -8.23 7.85
N THR A 152 14.37 -9.52 8.17
CA THR A 152 13.37 -10.61 8.08
C THR A 152 12.30 -10.58 9.18
N GLY A 153 12.54 -9.90 10.29
CA GLY A 153 11.59 -9.71 11.40
C GLY A 153 10.72 -8.46 11.29
N VAL A 154 10.91 -7.64 10.26
CA VAL A 154 10.17 -6.38 10.11
C VAL A 154 8.76 -6.69 9.62
N ARG A 155 7.74 -6.44 10.46
CA ARG A 155 6.36 -6.32 9.95
C ARG A 155 6.36 -5.20 8.92
N ARG A 156 6.37 -5.56 7.63
CA ARG A 156 5.95 -4.63 6.59
C ARG A 156 4.52 -4.25 6.93
N ARG A 157 4.34 -3.09 7.57
CA ARG A 157 3.14 -2.30 7.28
C ARG A 157 3.20 -2.19 5.76
N ARG A 158 2.29 -2.86 5.04
CA ARG A 158 2.29 -2.89 3.57
C ARG A 158 2.09 -1.46 3.08
N SER A 159 3.13 -0.63 3.05
CA SER A 159 3.24 0.39 2.03
C SER A 159 3.68 -0.38 0.79
N LEU A 160 2.72 -0.72 -0.07
CA LEU A 160 3.08 -0.98 -1.45
C LEU A 160 3.91 0.22 -1.89
N ARG A 161 5.06 -0.01 -2.56
CA ARG A 161 5.85 1.05 -3.18
C ARG A 161 4.93 1.82 -4.13
N TYR A 162 4.37 2.91 -3.60
CA TYR A 162 3.36 3.77 -4.19
C TYR A 162 3.85 4.33 -5.53
N THR A 163 5.15 4.47 -5.73
CA THR A 163 5.74 4.97 -6.97
C THR A 163 5.52 4.08 -8.19
N LYS A 164 5.59 2.74 -8.10
CA LYS A 164 5.34 1.87 -9.27
C LYS A 164 3.85 1.78 -9.62
N LEU A 165 2.99 1.74 -8.61
CA LEU A 165 1.54 1.74 -8.77
C LEU A 165 1.06 3.11 -9.25
N LEU A 166 1.56 4.22 -8.70
CA LEU A 166 1.32 5.58 -9.18
C LEU A 166 1.88 5.81 -10.58
N THR A 167 3.06 5.29 -10.95
CA THR A 167 3.49 5.37 -12.35
C THR A 167 2.62 4.54 -13.27
N LEU A 168 2.13 3.37 -12.84
CA LEU A 168 1.20 2.56 -13.62
C LEU A 168 -0.17 3.23 -13.76
N VAL A 169 -0.66 3.84 -12.68
CA VAL A 169 -1.93 4.58 -12.64
C VAL A 169 -1.79 5.90 -13.37
N ALA A 170 -0.66 6.61 -13.27
CA ALA A 170 -0.38 7.83 -14.03
C ALA A 170 -0.16 7.53 -15.52
N VAL A 171 0.48 6.41 -15.88
CA VAL A 171 0.57 5.95 -17.28
C VAL A 171 -0.81 5.52 -17.77
N PHE A 172 -1.61 4.84 -16.96
CA PHE A 172 -2.98 4.48 -17.30
C PHE A 172 -3.87 5.72 -17.44
N MET A 173 -3.73 6.70 -16.55
CA MET A 173 -4.45 7.97 -16.59
C MET A 173 -3.94 8.88 -17.71
N ALA A 174 -2.66 8.80 -18.08
CA ALA A 174 -2.08 9.49 -19.23
C ALA A 174 -2.48 8.84 -20.56
N LEU A 175 -2.66 7.51 -20.59
CA LEU A 175 -3.24 6.77 -21.73
C LEU A 175 -4.73 7.06 -21.86
N VAL A 176 -5.45 7.13 -20.74
CA VAL A 176 -6.82 7.64 -20.69
C VAL A 176 -6.82 9.09 -21.20
N SER A 177 -5.95 9.97 -20.72
CA SER A 177 -5.83 11.37 -21.16
C SER A 177 -5.39 11.52 -22.63
N LEU A 178 -4.55 10.63 -23.17
CA LEU A 178 -4.22 10.60 -24.60
C LEU A 178 -5.45 10.19 -25.43
N ALA A 179 -6.28 9.29 -24.91
CA ALA A 179 -7.59 8.99 -25.49
C ALA A 179 -8.57 10.18 -25.39
N TRP A 180 -8.35 11.16 -24.47
CA TRP A 180 -9.11 12.42 -24.42
C TRP A 180 -8.77 13.37 -25.57
N VAL A 181 -7.54 13.37 -26.09
CA VAL A 181 -7.15 14.20 -27.25
C VAL A 181 -7.89 13.78 -28.53
N GLN A 182 -8.35 12.52 -28.61
CA GLN A 182 -9.10 11.98 -29.75
C GLN A 182 -10.63 12.01 -29.58
N ILE A 183 -11.18 12.34 -28.40
CA ILE A 183 -12.62 12.27 -28.12
C ILE A 183 -13.08 13.48 -27.26
N PRO A 184 -13.62 14.57 -27.86
CA PRO A 184 -13.68 15.89 -27.21
C PRO A 184 -14.78 16.13 -26.15
N HIS A 185 -15.57 15.14 -25.75
CA HIS A 185 -16.84 15.38 -25.04
C HIS A 185 -16.87 14.91 -23.57
N LEU A 186 -15.72 14.70 -22.93
CA LEU A 186 -15.63 14.36 -21.49
C LEU A 186 -15.15 15.56 -20.67
N GLY A 187 -16.09 16.30 -20.09
CA GLY A 187 -15.79 17.29 -19.05
C GLY A 187 -17.01 17.46 -18.15
N GLY A 188 -16.98 16.89 -16.94
CA GLY A 188 -18.13 17.01 -16.03
C GLY A 188 -18.10 16.25 -14.71
N ALA A 189 -17.00 15.62 -14.30
CA ALA A 189 -16.91 15.00 -12.98
C ALA A 189 -16.35 16.01 -11.95
N LYS A 190 -16.99 16.15 -10.79
CA LYS A 190 -16.54 17.07 -9.74
C LYS A 190 -15.13 16.73 -9.22
N GLY A 191 -14.80 15.44 -9.12
CA GLY A 191 -13.49 14.97 -8.67
C GLY A 191 -12.34 15.27 -9.64
N THR A 192 -12.60 15.28 -10.95
CA THR A 192 -11.54 15.58 -11.95
C THR A 192 -11.10 17.04 -11.90
N ASN A 193 -12.00 17.97 -11.57
CA ASN A 193 -11.66 19.39 -11.47
C ASN A 193 -10.81 19.72 -10.23
N SER A 194 -10.98 18.96 -9.14
CA SER A 194 -10.16 19.11 -7.92
C SER A 194 -8.72 18.65 -8.15
N ILE A 195 -8.55 17.49 -8.78
CA ILE A 195 -7.24 16.91 -9.12
C ILE A 195 -6.51 17.79 -10.16
N VAL A 196 -7.22 18.25 -11.20
CA VAL A 196 -6.63 19.17 -12.18
C VAL A 196 -6.27 20.50 -11.53
N GLY A 197 -7.08 21.04 -10.61
CA GLY A 197 -6.78 22.28 -9.88
C GLY A 197 -5.49 22.20 -9.06
N VAL A 198 -5.24 21.09 -8.38
CA VAL A 198 -4.01 20.88 -7.59
C VAL A 198 -2.79 20.61 -8.47
N LEU A 199 -2.94 19.84 -9.55
CA LEU A 199 -1.85 19.60 -10.51
C LEU A 199 -1.50 20.86 -11.34
N SER A 200 -2.44 21.79 -11.49
CA SER A 200 -2.25 23.07 -12.21
C SER A 200 -1.81 24.22 -11.29
N GLY A 201 -1.96 24.07 -9.97
CA GLY A 201 -1.53 25.05 -8.99
C GLY A 201 -0.05 24.90 -8.69
N ASN A 202 0.75 25.94 -8.95
CA ASN A 202 2.20 26.00 -8.67
C ASN A 202 2.57 25.96 -7.16
N ASN A 203 1.70 25.48 -6.29
CA ASN A 203 2.01 25.25 -4.89
C ASN A 203 2.11 23.75 -4.66
N ALA A 204 3.28 23.31 -4.20
CA ALA A 204 3.55 21.93 -3.82
C ALA A 204 2.56 21.51 -2.72
N ALA A 205 1.44 20.91 -3.11
CA ALA A 205 0.62 20.12 -2.21
C ALA A 205 1.53 19.06 -1.60
N ASN A 206 1.56 18.96 -0.27
CA ASN A 206 2.35 17.94 0.40
C ASN A 206 1.73 16.56 0.13
N ASP A 207 2.53 15.50 0.29
CA ASP A 207 2.13 14.13 -0.01
C ASP A 207 0.82 13.73 0.70
N GLU A 208 0.58 14.27 1.90
CA GLU A 208 -0.62 13.98 2.70
C GLU A 208 -1.90 14.64 2.14
N GLU A 209 -1.79 15.82 1.53
CA GLU A 209 -2.91 16.50 0.87
C GLU A 209 -3.24 15.83 -0.47
N LEU A 210 -2.23 15.40 -1.22
CA LEU A 210 -2.41 14.60 -2.43
C LEU A 210 -3.08 13.26 -2.14
N ASP A 211 -2.61 12.53 -1.13
CA ASP A 211 -3.19 11.24 -0.72
C ASP A 211 -4.67 11.38 -0.34
N ARG A 212 -5.04 12.40 0.44
CA ARG A 212 -6.45 12.65 0.79
C ARG A 212 -7.32 12.94 -0.43
N ILE A 213 -6.81 13.70 -1.39
CA ILE A 213 -7.56 14.05 -2.61
C ILE A 213 -7.73 12.81 -3.51
N PHE A 214 -6.69 11.97 -3.62
CA PHE A 214 -6.78 10.72 -4.37
C PHE A 214 -7.70 9.70 -3.69
N ASP A 215 -7.61 9.53 -2.38
CA ASP A 215 -8.49 8.63 -1.62
C ASP A 215 -9.95 9.08 -1.74
N GLN A 216 -10.22 10.39 -1.63
CA GLN A 216 -11.57 10.93 -1.83
C GLN A 216 -12.07 10.66 -3.26
N ALA A 217 -11.25 10.91 -4.28
CA ALA A 217 -11.67 10.71 -5.67
C ALA A 217 -11.88 9.23 -6.02
N ILE A 218 -11.10 8.33 -5.42
CA ILE A 218 -11.27 6.88 -5.58
C ILE A 218 -12.57 6.44 -4.90
N ASN A 219 -12.79 6.84 -3.64
CA ASN A 219 -14.00 6.49 -2.90
C ASN A 219 -15.26 7.03 -3.56
N ASP A 220 -15.25 8.26 -4.08
CA ASP A 220 -16.39 8.84 -4.79
C ASP A 220 -16.78 8.00 -6.03
N VAL A 221 -15.80 7.41 -6.73
CA VAL A 221 -16.06 6.56 -7.91
C VAL A 221 -16.55 5.17 -7.50
N TRP A 222 -16.00 4.60 -6.43
CA TRP A 222 -16.44 3.30 -5.91
C TRP A 222 -17.84 3.37 -5.32
N GLU A 223 -18.14 4.38 -4.48
CA GLU A 223 -19.46 4.58 -3.90
C GLU A 223 -20.53 4.75 -5.00
N GLU A 224 -20.24 5.52 -6.05
CA GLU A 224 -21.18 5.68 -7.17
C GLU A 224 -21.40 4.38 -7.96
N MET A 225 -20.40 3.50 -8.06
CA MET A 225 -20.55 2.19 -8.68
C MET A 225 -21.30 1.19 -7.79
N ASP A 226 -21.00 1.17 -6.50
CA ASP A 226 -21.66 0.30 -5.52
C ASP A 226 -23.14 0.67 -5.37
N ASP A 227 -23.46 1.96 -5.36
CA ASP A 227 -24.84 2.47 -5.33
C ASP A 227 -25.61 2.09 -6.60
N TYR A 228 -24.95 2.08 -7.76
CA TYR A 228 -25.57 1.61 -9.00
C TYR A 228 -25.85 0.11 -8.97
N GLU A 229 -24.90 -0.70 -8.52
CA GLU A 229 -25.07 -2.16 -8.39
C GLU A 229 -26.19 -2.50 -7.38
N ALA A 230 -26.31 -1.72 -6.30
CA ALA A 230 -27.42 -1.85 -5.36
C ALA A 230 -28.77 -1.54 -6.02
N ALA A 231 -28.88 -0.44 -6.77
CA ALA A 231 -30.09 -0.08 -7.50
C ALA A 231 -30.46 -1.12 -8.57
N LYS A 232 -29.45 -1.65 -9.27
CA LYS A 232 -29.58 -2.75 -10.24
C LYS A 232 -30.09 -4.04 -9.57
N ALA A 233 -29.48 -4.45 -8.47
CA ALA A 233 -29.91 -5.64 -7.72
C ALA A 233 -31.37 -5.49 -7.22
N GLU A 234 -31.74 -4.31 -6.75
CA GLU A 234 -33.11 -4.00 -6.34
C GLU A 234 -34.10 -4.05 -7.52
N ALA A 235 -33.73 -3.51 -8.67
CA ALA A 235 -34.52 -3.56 -9.91
C ALA A 235 -34.80 -5.01 -10.35
N VAL A 236 -33.79 -5.88 -10.29
CA VAL A 236 -33.93 -7.32 -10.58
C VAL A 236 -34.81 -8.00 -9.53
N GLN A 237 -34.57 -7.75 -8.24
CA GLN A 237 -35.33 -8.38 -7.16
C GLN A 237 -36.82 -8.05 -7.22
N LYS A 238 -37.16 -6.79 -7.53
CA LYS A 238 -38.55 -6.32 -7.59
C LYS A 238 -39.20 -6.49 -8.97
N VAL A 239 -38.43 -6.91 -9.98
CA VAL A 239 -38.87 -6.97 -11.38
C VAL A 239 -39.44 -5.61 -11.82
N ASP A 240 -38.66 -4.57 -11.54
CA ASP A 240 -38.98 -3.16 -11.78
C ASP A 240 -37.76 -2.40 -12.27
N ALA A 241 -37.65 -2.28 -13.60
CA ALA A 241 -36.57 -1.57 -14.27
C ALA A 241 -36.53 -0.07 -13.95
N GLN A 242 -37.64 0.51 -13.49
CA GLN A 242 -37.72 1.94 -13.21
C GLN A 242 -36.76 2.36 -12.09
N ILE A 243 -36.45 1.46 -11.15
CA ILE A 243 -35.51 1.68 -10.05
C ILE A 243 -34.12 2.03 -10.57
N ALA A 244 -33.60 1.25 -11.54
CA ALA A 244 -32.30 1.50 -12.14
C ALA A 244 -32.31 2.74 -13.06
N ILE A 245 -33.41 2.95 -13.80
CA ILE A 245 -33.60 4.12 -14.68
C ILE A 245 -33.62 5.42 -13.88
N ASP A 246 -34.38 5.47 -12.78
CA ASP A 246 -34.51 6.65 -11.92
C ASP A 246 -33.18 6.97 -11.24
N TRP A 247 -32.46 5.94 -10.80
CA TRP A 247 -31.12 6.12 -10.25
C TRP A 247 -30.16 6.70 -11.30
N LEU A 248 -30.12 6.15 -12.51
CA LEU A 248 -29.25 6.63 -13.60
C LEU A 248 -29.58 8.10 -13.97
N ASN A 249 -30.86 8.46 -14.07
CA ASN A 249 -31.28 9.83 -14.37
C ASN A 249 -30.91 10.83 -13.26
N SER A 250 -30.95 10.38 -11.99
CA SER A 250 -30.69 11.21 -10.83
C SER A 250 -29.20 11.37 -10.52
N ASN A 251 -28.34 10.48 -11.03
CA ASN A 251 -26.92 10.42 -10.69
C ASN A 251 -25.98 10.84 -11.84
N PRO A 252 -24.77 11.34 -11.54
CA PRO A 252 -23.82 11.76 -12.57
C PRO A 252 -23.40 10.64 -13.52
N MET A 253 -23.43 9.38 -13.09
CA MET A 253 -23.14 8.20 -13.92
C MET A 253 -24.02 8.11 -15.15
N GLY A 254 -25.34 8.32 -15.04
CA GLY A 254 -26.27 8.21 -16.17
C GLY A 254 -26.08 9.28 -17.24
N LYS A 255 -25.35 10.37 -16.94
CA LYS A 255 -25.00 11.42 -17.91
C LYS A 255 -23.75 11.08 -18.72
N ARG A 256 -23.09 9.95 -18.47
CA ARG A 256 -21.83 9.50 -19.12
C ARG A 256 -22.13 8.42 -20.16
N LYS A 257 -21.23 8.22 -21.13
CA LYS A 257 -21.40 7.22 -22.21
C LYS A 257 -21.72 5.80 -21.73
N ARG A 258 -21.14 5.35 -20.61
CA ARG A 258 -21.47 4.05 -19.99
C ARG A 258 -22.87 4.07 -19.39
N GLY A 259 -23.21 5.08 -18.58
CA GLY A 259 -24.54 5.20 -17.99
C GLY A 259 -25.66 5.43 -19.00
N ILE A 260 -25.37 6.06 -20.16
CA ILE A 260 -26.32 6.16 -21.28
C ILE A 260 -26.61 4.78 -21.87
N ARG A 261 -25.59 3.94 -22.03
CA ARG A 261 -25.79 2.55 -22.48
C ARG A 261 -26.57 1.73 -21.46
N GLU A 262 -26.27 1.90 -20.17
CA GLU A 262 -27.07 1.28 -19.11
C GLU A 262 -28.51 1.80 -19.14
N LEU A 263 -28.74 3.09 -19.36
CA LEU A 263 -30.08 3.68 -19.45
C LEU A 263 -30.85 3.13 -20.65
N GLU A 264 -30.20 3.00 -21.81
CA GLU A 264 -30.75 2.37 -23.01
C GLU A 264 -31.09 0.90 -22.74
N HIS A 265 -30.18 0.17 -22.10
CA HIS A 265 -30.36 -1.23 -21.71
C HIS A 265 -31.55 -1.40 -20.75
N TRP A 266 -31.58 -0.64 -19.65
CA TRP A 266 -32.68 -0.70 -18.69
C TRP A 266 -34.02 -0.24 -19.28
N SER A 267 -34.03 0.65 -20.27
CA SER A 267 -35.23 1.00 -21.04
C SER A 267 -35.74 -0.16 -21.91
N LEU A 268 -34.82 -0.96 -22.48
CA LEU A 268 -35.17 -2.20 -23.18
C LEU A 268 -35.73 -3.25 -22.20
N VAL A 269 -35.12 -3.37 -21.01
CA VAL A 269 -35.62 -4.25 -19.93
C VAL A 269 -37.03 -3.82 -19.50
N ASP A 270 -37.26 -2.53 -19.30
CA ASP A 270 -38.59 -1.98 -18.95
C ASP A 270 -39.64 -2.30 -20.03
N THR A 271 -39.27 -2.15 -21.30
CA THR A 271 -40.12 -2.50 -22.44
C THR A 271 -40.52 -3.99 -22.40
N ALA A 272 -39.56 -4.88 -22.13
CA ALA A 272 -39.82 -6.31 -21.98
C ALA A 272 -40.69 -6.64 -20.77
N ILE A 273 -40.44 -6.02 -19.61
CA ILE A 273 -41.23 -6.19 -18.39
C ILE A 273 -42.69 -5.76 -18.64
N LYS A 274 -42.91 -4.59 -19.24
CA LYS A 274 -44.24 -4.06 -19.55
C LYS A 274 -44.99 -4.99 -20.51
N LYS A 275 -44.34 -5.44 -21.58
CA LYS A 275 -44.93 -6.39 -22.52
C LYS A 275 -45.28 -7.72 -21.84
N GLY A 276 -44.36 -8.27 -21.06
CA GLY A 276 -44.58 -9.51 -20.30
C GLY A 276 -45.74 -9.41 -19.31
N LYS A 277 -45.79 -8.33 -18.51
CA LYS A 277 -46.89 -8.06 -17.56
C LYS A 277 -48.24 -7.86 -18.27
N SER A 278 -48.27 -7.32 -19.49
CA SER A 278 -49.51 -7.22 -20.28
C SER A 278 -50.10 -8.58 -20.67
N ILE A 279 -49.26 -9.62 -20.75
CA ILE A 279 -49.65 -10.98 -21.16
C ILE A 279 -49.86 -11.88 -19.94
N ALA A 280 -48.93 -11.85 -18.97
CA ALA A 280 -48.90 -12.74 -17.82
C ALA A 280 -49.61 -12.16 -16.57
N GLY A 281 -50.00 -10.89 -16.61
CA GLY A 281 -50.65 -10.18 -15.51
C GLY A 281 -49.70 -9.23 -14.74
N PRO A 282 -50.26 -8.23 -14.03
CA PRO A 282 -49.48 -7.13 -13.44
C PRO A 282 -48.53 -7.57 -12.32
N LYS A 283 -48.80 -8.71 -11.68
CA LYS A 283 -47.99 -9.29 -10.59
C LYS A 283 -47.15 -10.49 -11.05
N ALA A 284 -46.94 -10.64 -12.35
CA ALA A 284 -46.17 -11.76 -12.90
C ALA A 284 -44.70 -11.72 -12.42
N THR A 285 -44.17 -12.89 -12.06
CA THR A 285 -42.75 -13.07 -11.73
C THR A 285 -41.88 -12.99 -12.98
N ALA A 286 -40.56 -12.83 -12.80
CA ALA A 286 -39.61 -12.81 -13.91
C ALA A 286 -39.71 -14.06 -14.81
N ASP A 287 -39.88 -15.25 -14.22
CA ASP A 287 -40.09 -16.50 -14.97
C ASP A 287 -41.39 -16.51 -15.78
N GLN A 288 -42.48 -15.95 -15.24
CA GLN A 288 -43.76 -15.86 -15.92
C GLN A 288 -43.71 -14.86 -17.08
N ILE A 289 -43.05 -13.71 -16.87
CA ILE A 289 -42.77 -12.71 -17.90
C ILE A 289 -41.93 -13.33 -19.03
N TRP A 290 -40.86 -14.04 -18.69
CA TRP A 290 -40.00 -14.71 -19.66
C TRP A 290 -40.78 -15.68 -20.56
N LYS A 291 -41.58 -16.57 -19.95
CA LYS A 291 -42.41 -17.53 -20.70
C LYS A 291 -43.39 -16.83 -21.64
N ALA A 292 -43.98 -15.72 -21.18
CA ALA A 292 -44.89 -14.93 -22.00
C ALA A 292 -44.19 -14.28 -23.20
N LEU A 293 -42.96 -13.80 -23.03
CA LEU A 293 -42.18 -13.17 -24.10
C LEU A 293 -41.77 -14.14 -25.22
N GLN A 294 -41.60 -15.44 -24.93
CA GLN A 294 -41.29 -16.46 -25.95
C GLN A 294 -42.39 -16.60 -27.01
N GLY A 295 -43.64 -16.30 -26.67
CA GLY A 295 -44.77 -16.33 -27.59
C GLY A 295 -44.88 -15.11 -28.51
N VAL A 296 -44.10 -14.04 -28.27
CA VAL A 296 -44.20 -12.78 -29.00
C VAL A 296 -43.42 -12.83 -30.30
N LYS A 297 -44.10 -12.76 -31.45
CA LYS A 297 -43.48 -12.73 -32.79
C LYS A 297 -43.41 -11.29 -33.33
N ASP A 298 -42.66 -10.44 -32.63
CA ASP A 298 -42.47 -9.03 -32.96
C ASP A 298 -40.96 -8.75 -33.03
N PRO A 299 -40.42 -8.37 -34.20
CA PRO A 299 -38.99 -8.06 -34.35
C PRO A 299 -38.52 -6.89 -33.47
N GLU A 300 -39.41 -5.94 -33.13
CA GLU A 300 -39.05 -4.83 -32.23
C GLU A 300 -38.80 -5.32 -30.79
N MET A 301 -39.28 -6.51 -30.45
CA MET A 301 -39.09 -7.13 -29.14
C MET A 301 -37.82 -7.97 -29.04
N ASP A 302 -37.02 -8.12 -30.10
CA ASP A 302 -35.82 -8.96 -30.07
C ASP A 302 -34.74 -8.38 -29.13
N LEU A 303 -34.49 -7.06 -29.20
CA LEU A 303 -33.55 -6.38 -28.29
C LEU A 303 -34.07 -6.33 -26.84
N PRO A 304 -35.34 -5.95 -26.56
CA PRO A 304 -35.93 -6.04 -25.22
C PRO A 304 -35.86 -7.44 -24.59
N LYS A 305 -36.16 -8.51 -25.34
CA LYS A 305 -36.07 -9.89 -24.83
C LYS A 305 -34.65 -10.25 -24.43
N LYS A 306 -33.67 -9.88 -25.26
CA LYS A 306 -32.26 -10.13 -24.97
C LYS A 306 -31.79 -9.39 -23.72
N ALA A 307 -32.14 -8.11 -23.59
CA ALA A 307 -31.81 -7.32 -22.41
C ALA A 307 -32.45 -7.90 -21.13
N PHE A 308 -33.70 -8.37 -21.23
CA PHE A 308 -34.37 -9.06 -20.13
C PHE A 308 -33.68 -10.37 -19.73
N ASP A 309 -33.24 -11.18 -20.70
CA ASP A 309 -32.51 -12.42 -20.41
C ASP A 309 -31.17 -12.16 -19.73
N GLU A 310 -30.46 -11.10 -20.13
CA GLU A 310 -29.19 -10.70 -19.52
C GLU A 310 -29.34 -10.37 -18.02
N GLU A 311 -30.45 -9.74 -17.61
CA GLU A 311 -30.68 -9.33 -16.22
C GLU A 311 -31.37 -10.40 -15.34
N PHE A 312 -32.26 -11.23 -15.91
CA PHE A 312 -33.11 -12.14 -15.12
C PHE A 312 -32.81 -13.63 -15.32
N ARG A 313 -31.96 -14.00 -16.29
CA ARG A 313 -31.65 -15.40 -16.62
C ARG A 313 -30.17 -15.74 -16.58
N SER A 314 -29.28 -14.76 -16.72
CA SER A 314 -27.85 -15.03 -16.63
C SER A 314 -27.48 -15.36 -15.16
N PRO A 315 -26.84 -16.52 -14.88
CA PRO A 315 -26.28 -16.76 -13.56
C PRO A 315 -25.12 -15.79 -13.36
N SER A 316 -25.37 -14.73 -12.59
CA SER A 316 -24.41 -13.76 -12.02
C SER A 316 -22.94 -14.01 -12.38
N GLN A 317 -22.38 -13.14 -13.24
CA GLN A 317 -20.97 -12.76 -13.11
C GLN A 317 -20.81 -11.85 -11.89
#